data_AF-A0A956J9B5-F1
#
_entry.id   AF-A0A956J9B5-F1
#
_cell.length_a   1.000
_cell.length_b   1.000
_cell.length_c   1.000
_cell.angle_alpha   90.00
_cell.angle_beta   90.00
_cell.angle_gamma   90.00
#
_symmetry.space_group_name_H-M   'P 1'
#
loop_
_entity.id
_entity.type
_entity.pdbx_description
1 polymer ?
#
loop_
_entity_poly.entity_id
_entity_poly.type
_entity_poly.pdbx_seq_one_letter_code
_entity_poly.pdbx_strand_id
1 'polypeptide(L)'
;MTPEQLGQLQQQIYALQAENEGLRQQLGQIAQRQQAKAEMRSKVVRGGGRLLLPLIDRQKVVRSFGSLAETTSRFTGPREQWPERDHLLDDARRFLESLVRFAVRRRMLLLLLSLFGAVIPGIQIWLVVQQNQIIENQNEFFEIQVYDIVARSMTEGDRNARLMTGALLSRAEPEFLAGVVEEAFDPDVSGLFREEAVEARTRRLEDAAFRGYLVQAVVRSVQKQVATRTPAEVGVVSLPMLQLIVRDAGSRVYEVLRLGERGGEIDDGLAEQVDGYLTKEGEAMRVYGRLARATGETTAYFEDLAPYLRRVAKAKLAGNHFEKAHRFALEALLFELAAEPDLDDPPHVDLDAAGLSPEEARAKGLQVLRERVEAEGIDWDALARQVEGT
;
A
#
# COMPACT_ATOMS: atom_id res chain seq x y z
N MET A 1 47.98 10.93 24.55
CA MET A 1 47.58 11.37 23.21
C MET A 1 48.85 11.36 22.36
N THR A 2 48.94 10.45 21.41
CA THR A 2 50.16 10.29 20.59
C THR A 2 50.17 11.31 19.44
N PRO A 3 51.35 11.67 18.90
CA PRO A 3 51.44 12.58 17.74
C PRO A 3 50.62 12.11 16.54
N GLU A 4 50.49 10.79 16.36
CA GLU A 4 49.68 10.17 15.30
C GLU A 4 48.17 10.38 15.52
N GLN A 5 47.70 10.29 16.77
CA GLN A 5 46.30 10.58 17.11
C GLN A 5 45.94 12.06 16.90
N LEU A 6 46.89 12.97 17.14
CA LEU A 6 46.72 14.40 16.85
C LEU A 6 46.66 14.68 15.34
N GLY A 7 47.47 13.99 14.54
CA GLY A 7 47.44 14.09 13.08
C GLY A 7 46.12 13.58 12.48
N GLN A 8 45.59 12.46 12.98
CA GLN A 8 44.30 11.91 12.54
C GLN A 8 43.12 12.82 12.91
N LEU A 9 43.13 13.40 14.11
CA LEU A 9 42.10 14.36 14.54
C LEU A 9 42.15 15.66 13.72
N GLN A 10 43.33 16.16 13.37
CA GLN A 10 43.45 17.29 12.45
C GLN A 10 42.88 16.98 11.08
N GLN A 11 43.17 15.81 10.52
CA GLN A 11 42.61 15.39 9.22
C GLN A 11 41.08 15.27 9.27
N GLN A 12 40.52 14.71 10.35
CA GLN A 12 39.06 14.65 10.53
C GLN A 12 38.43 16.04 10.67
N ILE A 13 39.05 16.96 11.40
CA ILE A 13 38.55 18.33 11.55
C ILE A 13 38.55 19.05 10.19
N TYR A 14 39.60 18.90 9.38
CA TYR A 14 39.64 19.47 8.03
C TYR A 14 38.58 18.87 7.10
N ALA A 15 38.36 17.55 7.15
CA ALA A 15 37.32 16.88 6.36
C ALA A 15 35.91 17.37 6.74
N LEU A 16 35.63 17.48 8.04
CA LEU A 16 34.34 17.96 8.55
C LEU A 16 34.10 19.45 8.24
N GLN A 17 35.16 20.27 8.22
CA GLN A 17 35.06 21.68 7.81
C GLN A 17 34.73 21.82 6.32
N ALA A 18 35.37 21.03 5.46
CA ALA A 18 35.08 21.01 4.02
C ALA A 18 33.63 20.56 3.74
N GLU A 19 33.15 19.55 4.46
CA GLU A 19 31.77 19.09 4.35
C GLU A 19 30.76 20.16 4.83
N ASN A 20 31.07 20.86 5.93
CA ASN A 20 30.23 21.96 6.42
C ASN A 20 30.14 23.12 5.42
N GLU A 21 31.25 23.46 4.76
CA GLU A 21 31.26 24.48 3.70
C GLU A 21 30.44 24.05 2.48
N GLY A 22 30.55 22.78 2.08
CA GLY A 22 29.72 22.20 1.02
C GLY A 22 28.22 22.26 1.33
N LEU A 23 27.84 21.88 2.56
CA LEU A 23 26.44 21.93 3.02
C LEU A 23 25.90 23.37 3.11
N ARG A 24 26.72 24.34 3.53
CA ARG A 24 26.34 25.77 3.54
C ARG A 24 26.13 26.32 2.13
N GLN A 25 26.95 25.92 1.17
CA GLN A 25 26.75 26.29 -0.23
C GLN A 25 25.45 25.70 -0.80
N GLN A 26 25.15 24.43 -0.48
CA GLN A 26 23.90 23.79 -0.88
C GLN A 26 22.67 24.48 -0.27
N LEU A 27 22.71 24.83 1.02
CA LEU A 27 21.66 25.61 1.68
C LEU A 27 21.48 26.99 1.04
N GLY A 28 22.57 27.67 0.66
CA GLY A 28 22.53 28.93 -0.07
C GLY A 28 21.85 28.81 -1.43
N GLN A 29 22.15 27.75 -2.19
CA GLN A 29 21.50 27.47 -3.48
C GLN A 29 20.01 27.16 -3.33
N ILE A 30 19.62 26.42 -2.29
CA ILE A 30 18.21 26.12 -1.98
C ILE A 30 17.46 27.40 -1.62
N ALA A 31 18.05 28.26 -0.78
CA ALA A 31 17.47 29.55 -0.39
C ALA A 31 17.28 30.48 -1.60
N GLN A 32 18.28 30.57 -2.50
CA GLN A 32 18.17 31.34 -3.74
C GLN A 32 17.08 30.80 -4.66
N ARG A 33 16.96 29.46 -4.80
CA ARG A 33 15.88 28.84 -5.59
C ARG A 33 14.50 29.13 -4.98
N GLN A 34 14.38 29.14 -3.65
CA GLN A 34 13.13 29.47 -2.97
C GLN A 34 12.76 30.96 -3.13
N GLN A 35 13.73 31.88 -3.01
CA GLN A 35 13.52 33.30 -3.26
C GLN A 35 13.13 33.56 -4.73
N ALA A 36 13.81 32.95 -5.69
CA ALA A 36 13.46 33.07 -7.11
C ALA A 36 12.04 32.56 -7.40
N LYS A 37 11.62 31.44 -6.77
CA LYS A 37 10.24 30.93 -6.85
C LYS A 37 9.23 31.88 -6.19
N ALA A 38 9.56 32.48 -5.05
CA ALA A 38 8.71 33.46 -4.38
C ALA A 38 8.55 34.76 -5.19
N GLU A 39 9.63 35.26 -5.80
CA GLU A 39 9.58 36.41 -6.69
C GLU A 39 8.76 36.13 -7.95
N MET A 40 8.93 34.96 -8.59
CA MET A 40 8.08 34.55 -9.72
C MET A 40 6.61 34.45 -9.31
N ARG A 41 6.29 33.83 -8.16
CA ARG A 41 4.91 33.76 -7.64
C ARG A 41 4.32 35.15 -7.43
N SER A 42 5.09 36.09 -6.86
CA SER A 42 4.63 37.46 -6.65
C SER A 42 4.38 38.22 -7.96
N LYS A 43 5.23 38.01 -8.98
CA LYS A 43 5.07 38.58 -10.33
C LYS A 43 3.87 37.99 -11.05
N VAL A 44 3.59 36.69 -10.90
CA VAL A 44 2.42 36.01 -11.46
C VAL A 44 1.13 36.47 -10.79
N VAL A 45 1.11 36.65 -9.47
CA VAL A 45 -0.07 37.16 -8.74
C VAL A 45 -0.36 38.62 -9.08
N ARG A 46 0.67 39.48 -9.17
CA ARG A 46 0.50 40.88 -9.58
C ARG A 46 0.15 41.04 -11.07
N GLY A 47 0.68 40.17 -11.94
CA GLY A 47 0.37 40.15 -13.38
C GLY A 47 -1.02 39.57 -13.68
N GLY A 48 -1.41 38.48 -13.00
CA GLY A 48 -2.69 37.80 -13.16
C GLY A 48 -3.89 38.63 -12.70
N GLY A 49 -3.75 39.39 -11.60
CA GLY A 49 -4.79 40.33 -11.15
C GLY A 49 -5.06 41.46 -12.14
N ARG A 50 -4.03 41.91 -12.87
CA ARG A 50 -4.14 42.99 -13.87
C ARG A 50 -4.76 42.53 -15.19
N LEU A 51 -4.63 41.24 -15.54
CA LEU A 51 -5.28 40.60 -16.68
C LEU A 51 -6.77 40.27 -16.43
N LEU A 52 -7.18 40.12 -15.16
CA LEU A 52 -8.58 39.85 -14.77
C LEU A 52 -9.40 41.14 -14.54
N LEU A 53 -8.76 42.27 -14.26
CA LEU A 53 -9.41 43.57 -14.03
C LEU A 53 -10.26 44.13 -15.20
N PRO A 54 -9.95 43.93 -16.50
CA PRO A 54 -10.80 44.45 -17.59
C PRO A 54 -12.03 43.56 -17.91
N LEU A 55 -12.26 42.46 -17.18
CA LEU A 55 -13.33 41.50 -17.47
C LEU A 55 -14.67 41.80 -16.75
N ILE A 56 -14.69 42.79 -15.85
CA ILE A 56 -15.91 43.27 -15.17
C ILE A 56 -16.30 44.65 -15.73
N ASP A 57 -16.49 44.76 -17.05
CA ASP A 57 -16.99 45.99 -17.68
C ASP A 57 -18.54 46.06 -17.62
N ARG A 58 -19.14 45.60 -16.50
CA ARG A 58 -20.59 45.69 -16.23
C ARG A 58 -21.04 47.16 -16.28
N GLN A 59 -20.14 48.08 -15.94
CA GLN A 59 -20.41 49.52 -15.93
C GLN A 59 -20.71 50.09 -17.33
N LYS A 60 -20.05 49.62 -18.40
CA LYS A 60 -20.34 50.15 -19.75
C LYS A 60 -21.66 49.68 -20.31
N VAL A 61 -22.05 48.42 -20.07
CA VAL A 61 -23.37 47.90 -20.48
C VAL A 61 -24.49 48.58 -19.70
N VAL A 62 -24.29 48.84 -18.41
CA VAL A 62 -25.26 49.58 -17.58
C VAL A 62 -25.35 51.04 -18.00
N ARG A 63 -24.22 51.70 -18.36
CA ARG A 63 -24.22 53.08 -18.85
C ARG A 63 -24.85 53.23 -20.25
N SER A 64 -24.57 52.31 -21.18
CA SER A 64 -25.17 52.34 -22.52
C SER A 64 -26.67 52.03 -22.47
N PHE A 65 -27.08 51.10 -21.61
CA PHE A 65 -28.50 50.85 -21.33
C PHE A 65 -29.17 52.07 -20.67
N GLY A 66 -28.51 52.69 -19.70
CA GLY A 66 -29.00 53.91 -19.05
C GLY A 66 -29.21 55.07 -20.03
N SER A 67 -28.25 55.29 -20.93
CA SER A 67 -28.35 56.29 -22.01
C SER A 67 -29.51 55.99 -22.96
N LEU A 68 -29.67 54.73 -23.38
CA LEU A 68 -30.78 54.31 -24.26
C LEU A 68 -32.14 54.45 -23.57
N ALA A 69 -32.24 54.09 -22.29
CA ALA A 69 -33.44 54.25 -21.49
C ALA A 69 -33.78 55.73 -21.27
N GLU A 70 -32.78 56.59 -21.03
CA GLU A 70 -32.95 58.03 -20.91
C GLU A 70 -33.44 58.64 -22.23
N THR A 71 -32.81 58.30 -23.37
CA THR A 71 -33.25 58.73 -24.71
C THR A 71 -34.68 58.27 -25.00
N THR A 72 -35.04 57.05 -24.63
CA THR A 72 -36.40 56.51 -24.82
C THR A 72 -37.42 57.14 -23.88
N SER A 73 -37.01 57.52 -22.67
CA SER A 73 -37.89 58.21 -21.70
C SER A 73 -38.30 59.61 -22.16
N ARG A 74 -37.53 60.26 -23.05
CA ARG A 74 -37.88 61.59 -23.59
C ARG A 74 -39.13 61.58 -24.47
N PHE A 75 -39.59 60.42 -24.94
CA PHE A 75 -40.89 60.27 -25.59
C PHE A 75 -42.08 60.51 -24.65
N THR A 76 -41.89 60.48 -23.32
CA THR A 76 -42.95 60.80 -22.36
C THR A 76 -43.10 62.30 -22.10
N GLY A 77 -42.26 63.14 -22.70
CA GLY A 77 -42.29 64.60 -22.60
C GLY A 77 -43.02 65.30 -23.78
N PRO A 78 -43.06 66.64 -23.77
CA PRO A 78 -43.62 67.45 -24.86
C PRO A 78 -43.00 67.10 -26.22
N ARG A 79 -43.79 67.14 -27.30
CA ARG A 79 -43.42 66.63 -28.64
C ARG A 79 -42.16 67.30 -29.23
N GLU A 80 -41.84 68.51 -28.79
CA GLU A 80 -40.64 69.26 -29.18
C GLU A 80 -39.33 68.68 -28.61
N GLN A 81 -39.41 67.83 -27.58
CA GLN A 81 -38.26 67.21 -26.92
C GLN A 81 -38.03 65.74 -27.35
N TRP A 82 -38.83 65.26 -28.31
CA TRP A 82 -38.70 63.90 -28.79
C TRP A 82 -37.36 63.71 -29.50
N PRO A 83 -36.64 62.61 -29.20
CA PRO A 83 -35.36 62.37 -29.83
C PRO A 83 -35.54 62.08 -31.32
N GLU A 84 -34.66 62.65 -32.14
CA GLU A 84 -34.59 62.35 -33.56
C GLU A 84 -34.25 60.86 -33.79
N ARG A 85 -34.76 60.31 -34.89
CA ARG A 85 -34.59 58.90 -35.25
C ARG A 85 -33.12 58.46 -35.22
N ASP A 86 -32.23 59.31 -35.71
CA ASP A 86 -30.81 58.96 -35.84
C ASP A 86 -30.11 58.85 -34.48
N HIS A 87 -30.51 59.67 -33.49
CA HIS A 87 -30.02 59.55 -32.11
C HIS A 87 -30.45 58.25 -31.45
N LEU A 88 -31.70 57.82 -31.68
CA LEU A 88 -32.21 56.56 -31.14
C LEU A 88 -31.50 55.34 -31.76
N LEU A 89 -31.23 55.40 -33.07
CA LEU A 89 -30.50 54.35 -33.79
C LEU A 89 -29.03 54.27 -33.35
N ASP A 90 -28.36 55.40 -33.13
CA ASP A 90 -26.98 55.42 -32.66
C ASP A 90 -26.83 54.91 -31.23
N ASP A 91 -27.74 55.27 -30.32
CA ASP A 91 -27.74 54.76 -28.94
C ASP A 91 -28.06 53.26 -28.89
N ALA A 92 -29.02 52.79 -29.71
CA ALA A 92 -29.33 51.37 -29.84
C ALA A 92 -28.14 50.58 -30.42
N ARG A 93 -27.43 51.13 -31.41
CA ARG A 93 -26.21 50.55 -31.99
C ARG A 93 -25.11 50.43 -30.94
N ARG A 94 -24.84 51.49 -30.16
CA ARG A 94 -23.84 51.48 -29.08
C ARG A 94 -24.18 50.47 -27.99
N PHE A 95 -25.46 50.34 -27.65
CA PHE A 95 -25.93 49.32 -26.71
C PHE A 95 -25.72 47.90 -27.24
N LEU A 96 -26.16 47.60 -28.47
CA LEU A 96 -25.96 46.31 -29.12
C LEU A 96 -24.47 45.96 -29.26
N GLU A 97 -23.64 46.93 -29.64
CA GLU A 97 -22.20 46.74 -29.72
C GLU A 97 -21.60 46.42 -28.34
N SER A 98 -22.07 47.07 -27.28
CA SER A 98 -21.66 46.75 -25.90
C SER A 98 -22.09 45.36 -25.45
N LEU A 99 -23.29 44.90 -25.84
CA LEU A 99 -23.80 43.55 -25.57
C LEU A 99 -23.01 42.48 -26.33
N VAL A 100 -22.72 42.69 -27.61
CA VAL A 100 -21.92 41.75 -28.43
C VAL A 100 -20.50 41.65 -27.87
N ARG A 101 -19.86 42.79 -27.56
CA ARG A 101 -18.52 42.77 -26.93
C ARG A 101 -18.55 42.08 -25.56
N PHE A 102 -19.59 42.27 -24.76
CA PHE A 102 -19.77 41.58 -23.48
C PHE A 102 -19.95 40.07 -23.67
N ALA A 103 -20.77 39.65 -24.63
CA ALA A 103 -21.00 38.23 -24.93
C ALA A 103 -19.75 37.53 -25.46
N VAL A 104 -19.01 38.17 -26.37
CA VAL A 104 -17.73 37.67 -26.91
C VAL A 104 -16.68 37.57 -25.80
N ARG A 105 -16.57 38.59 -24.93
CA ARG A 105 -15.63 38.57 -23.80
C ARG A 105 -16.02 37.55 -22.73
N ARG A 106 -17.31 37.36 -22.46
CA ARG A 106 -17.80 36.30 -21.54
C ARG A 106 -17.50 34.91 -22.11
N ARG A 107 -17.66 34.69 -23.41
CA ARG A 107 -17.23 33.46 -24.08
C ARG A 107 -15.72 33.26 -24.00
N MET A 108 -14.93 34.31 -24.23
CA MET A 108 -13.47 34.26 -24.04
C MET A 108 -13.07 33.96 -22.59
N LEU A 109 -13.77 34.53 -21.60
CA LEU A 109 -13.55 34.24 -20.18
C LEU A 109 -13.86 32.78 -19.87
N LEU A 110 -14.99 32.26 -20.35
CA LEU A 110 -15.35 30.86 -20.19
C LEU A 110 -14.35 29.94 -20.89
N LEU A 111 -13.85 30.34 -22.06
CA LEU A 111 -12.85 29.59 -22.82
C LEU A 111 -11.49 29.59 -22.12
N LEU A 112 -11.06 30.73 -21.56
CA LEU A 112 -9.85 30.82 -20.74
C LEU A 112 -10.00 30.03 -19.44
N LEU A 113 -11.15 30.11 -18.76
CA LEU A 113 -11.44 29.32 -17.57
C LEU A 113 -11.50 27.82 -17.88
N SER A 114 -12.07 27.42 -19.02
CA SER A 114 -12.05 26.02 -19.45
C SER A 114 -10.64 25.56 -19.84
N LEU A 115 -9.82 26.45 -20.41
CA LEU A 115 -8.43 26.15 -20.73
C LEU A 115 -7.61 25.98 -19.45
N PHE A 116 -7.75 26.88 -18.47
CA PHE A 116 -7.14 26.74 -17.14
C PHE A 116 -7.68 25.53 -16.37
N GLY A 117 -8.97 25.22 -16.52
CA GLY A 117 -9.59 24.02 -15.98
C GLY A 117 -9.02 22.74 -16.61
N ALA A 118 -8.74 22.75 -17.91
CA ALA A 118 -8.13 21.64 -18.65
C ALA A 118 -6.62 21.50 -18.37
N VAL A 119 -5.95 22.56 -17.92
CA VAL A 119 -4.55 22.50 -17.46
C VAL A 119 -4.41 21.62 -16.23
N ILE A 120 -5.42 21.52 -15.35
CA ILE A 120 -5.35 20.65 -14.16
C ILE A 120 -5.28 19.16 -14.56
N PRO A 121 -6.21 18.61 -15.37
CA PRO A 121 -6.08 17.29 -15.95
C PRO A 121 -4.83 17.13 -16.82
N GLY A 122 -4.45 18.15 -17.59
CA GLY A 122 -3.26 18.11 -18.44
C GLY A 122 -1.95 17.96 -17.65
N ILE A 123 -1.82 18.67 -16.51
CA ILE A 123 -0.69 18.52 -15.60
C ILE A 123 -0.73 17.14 -14.92
N GLN A 124 -1.91 16.63 -14.56
CA GLN A 124 -2.05 15.27 -14.02
C GLN A 124 -1.60 14.22 -15.03
N ILE A 125 -2.02 14.32 -16.29
CA ILE A 125 -1.57 13.43 -17.39
C ILE A 125 -0.07 13.57 -17.62
N TRP A 126 0.47 14.80 -17.62
CA TRP A 126 1.90 15.04 -17.82
C TRP A 126 2.75 14.47 -16.67
N LEU A 127 2.29 14.59 -15.42
CA LEU A 127 2.93 13.97 -14.26
C LEU A 127 2.90 12.44 -14.37
N VAL A 128 1.80 11.85 -14.85
CA VAL A 128 1.71 10.41 -15.12
C VAL A 128 2.68 9.99 -16.22
N VAL A 129 2.81 10.76 -17.30
CA VAL A 129 3.77 10.48 -18.38
C VAL A 129 5.22 10.59 -17.87
N GLN A 130 5.53 11.59 -17.04
CA GLN A 130 6.84 11.73 -16.40
C GLN A 130 7.14 10.56 -15.46
N GLN A 131 6.16 10.12 -14.66
CA GLN A 131 6.30 8.93 -13.83
C GLN A 131 6.50 7.67 -14.68
N ASN A 132 5.77 7.53 -15.79
CA ASN A 132 5.96 6.43 -16.73
C ASN A 132 7.34 6.45 -17.36
N GLN A 133 7.90 7.61 -17.71
CA GLN A 133 9.27 7.71 -18.21
C GLN A 133 10.33 7.39 -17.15
N ILE A 134 10.07 7.75 -15.87
CA ILE A 134 10.93 7.35 -14.76
C ILE A 134 10.88 5.82 -14.57
N ILE A 135 9.69 5.22 -14.68
CA ILE A 135 9.49 3.77 -14.64
C ILE A 135 10.11 3.09 -15.87
N GLU A 136 10.02 3.67 -17.06
CA GLU A 136 10.61 3.15 -18.30
C GLU A 136 12.15 3.17 -18.24
N ASN A 137 12.73 4.26 -17.71
CA ASN A 137 14.18 4.34 -17.43
C ASN A 137 14.61 3.44 -16.26
N GLN A 138 13.71 3.07 -15.34
CA GLN A 138 13.96 2.06 -14.30
C GLN A 138 13.78 0.63 -14.82
N ASN A 139 12.88 0.42 -15.81
CA ASN A 139 12.66 -0.83 -16.51
C ASN A 139 13.79 -1.17 -17.50
N GLU A 140 14.57 -0.18 -17.94
CA GLU A 140 15.83 -0.46 -18.65
C GLU A 140 16.87 -1.16 -17.75
N PHE A 141 16.70 -1.11 -16.42
CA PHE A 141 17.47 -1.86 -15.42
C PHE A 141 16.75 -3.10 -14.87
N PHE A 142 15.46 -3.27 -15.14
CA PHE A 142 14.68 -4.44 -14.74
C PHE A 142 13.68 -4.79 -15.85
N GLU A 143 13.96 -5.83 -16.64
CA GLU A 143 13.06 -6.36 -17.67
C GLU A 143 11.73 -6.88 -17.08
N ILE A 144 10.79 -5.98 -16.76
CA ILE A 144 9.44 -6.33 -16.34
C ILE A 144 8.44 -5.41 -17.04
N GLN A 145 7.83 -5.92 -18.12
CA GLN A 145 6.74 -5.26 -18.83
C GLN A 145 5.44 -5.34 -18.01
N VAL A 146 5.03 -4.22 -17.40
CA VAL A 146 3.73 -4.06 -16.73
C VAL A 146 2.80 -3.23 -17.62
N TYR A 147 1.93 -3.89 -18.39
CA TYR A 147 0.85 -3.21 -19.12
C TYR A 147 -0.48 -3.22 -18.33
N ASP A 148 -0.96 -2.02 -18.03
CA ASP A 148 -2.32 -1.52 -18.34
C ASP A 148 -3.58 -2.09 -17.63
N ILE A 149 -3.50 -2.40 -16.33
CA ILE A 149 -4.72 -2.63 -15.48
C ILE A 149 -4.83 -1.60 -14.33
N VAL A 150 -3.94 -0.62 -14.27
CA VAL A 150 -3.84 0.31 -13.12
C VAL A 150 -4.89 1.46 -13.17
N ALA A 151 -5.53 1.71 -14.31
CA ALA A 151 -6.34 2.92 -14.47
C ALA A 151 -7.82 2.81 -14.03
N ARG A 152 -8.32 1.65 -13.55
CA ARG A 152 -9.78 1.45 -13.41
C ARG A 152 -10.38 1.30 -12.00
N SER A 153 -9.63 1.28 -10.90
CA SER A 153 -10.25 1.14 -9.57
C SER A 153 -9.52 1.90 -8.45
N MET A 154 -9.73 3.22 -8.35
CA MET A 154 -9.18 4.02 -7.25
C MET A 154 -9.80 3.71 -5.87
N THR A 155 -10.93 3.00 -5.80
CA THR A 155 -11.54 2.55 -4.53
C THR A 155 -11.09 1.15 -4.08
N GLU A 156 -10.51 0.35 -4.98
CA GLU A 156 -9.95 -0.98 -4.68
C GLU A 156 -8.41 -1.00 -4.77
N GLY A 157 -7.79 0.18 -4.93
CA GLY A 157 -6.39 0.33 -5.33
C GLY A 157 -5.39 -0.31 -4.37
N ASP A 158 -5.61 -0.26 -3.06
CA ASP A 158 -4.69 -0.87 -2.09
C ASP A 158 -4.81 -2.40 -2.05
N ARG A 159 -6.03 -2.95 -2.10
CA ARG A 159 -6.26 -4.41 -2.17
C ARG A 159 -5.69 -4.99 -3.47
N ASN A 160 -5.94 -4.34 -4.60
CA ASN A 160 -5.45 -4.78 -5.90
C ASN A 160 -3.93 -4.58 -6.03
N ALA A 161 -3.37 -3.48 -5.51
CA ALA A 161 -1.91 -3.29 -5.48
C ALA A 161 -1.23 -4.36 -4.62
N ARG A 162 -1.74 -4.68 -3.43
CA ARG A 162 -1.17 -5.74 -2.57
C ARG A 162 -1.28 -7.13 -3.19
N LEU A 163 -2.41 -7.45 -3.83
CA LEU A 163 -2.58 -8.71 -4.59
C LEU A 163 -1.62 -8.80 -5.77
N MET A 164 -1.41 -7.69 -6.49
CA MET A 164 -0.45 -7.61 -7.59
C MET A 164 0.99 -7.69 -7.10
N THR A 165 1.36 -7.00 -6.02
CA THR A 165 2.68 -7.10 -5.40
C THR A 165 2.95 -8.52 -4.92
N GLY A 166 2.00 -9.19 -4.28
CA GLY A 166 2.15 -10.61 -3.91
C GLY A 166 2.33 -11.52 -5.13
N ALA A 167 1.58 -11.29 -6.21
CA ALA A 167 1.73 -12.02 -7.46
C ALA A 167 3.08 -11.76 -8.16
N LEU A 168 3.55 -10.51 -8.15
CA LEU A 168 4.85 -10.11 -8.71
C LEU A 168 6.00 -10.70 -7.89
N LEU A 169 5.93 -10.61 -6.56
CA LEU A 169 6.91 -11.19 -5.64
C LEU A 169 6.99 -12.71 -5.76
N SER A 170 5.87 -13.40 -5.99
CA SER A 170 5.88 -14.85 -6.23
C SER A 170 6.60 -15.26 -7.53
N ARG A 171 6.83 -14.32 -8.44
CA ARG A 171 7.59 -14.52 -9.69
C ARG A 171 8.99 -13.91 -9.64
N ALA A 172 9.32 -13.16 -8.58
CA ALA A 172 10.63 -12.58 -8.39
C ALA A 172 11.69 -13.66 -8.18
N GLU A 173 12.95 -13.28 -8.34
CA GLU A 173 14.07 -14.16 -8.02
C GLU A 173 14.03 -14.55 -6.53
N PRO A 174 14.23 -15.85 -6.19
CA PRO A 174 14.17 -16.32 -4.82
C PRO A 174 15.08 -15.55 -3.85
N GLU A 175 16.24 -15.10 -4.33
CA GLU A 175 17.23 -14.32 -3.58
C GLU A 175 16.72 -12.91 -3.25
N PHE A 176 16.01 -12.27 -4.18
CA PHE A 176 15.34 -10.99 -3.92
C PHE A 176 14.24 -11.15 -2.88
N LEU A 177 13.42 -12.19 -3.02
CA LEU A 177 12.34 -12.48 -2.07
C LEU A 177 12.89 -12.76 -0.67
N ALA A 178 14.05 -13.44 -0.57
CA ALA A 178 14.72 -13.71 0.70
C ALA A 178 15.09 -12.42 1.43
N GLY A 179 15.66 -11.42 0.75
CA GLY A 179 15.97 -10.13 1.35
C GLY A 179 14.73 -9.36 1.83
N VAL A 180 13.61 -9.46 1.11
CA VAL A 180 12.33 -8.86 1.55
C VAL A 180 11.77 -9.55 2.79
N VAL A 181 11.88 -10.89 2.85
CA VAL A 181 11.44 -11.67 4.02
C VAL A 181 12.33 -11.38 5.23
N GLU A 182 13.64 -11.29 5.05
CA GLU A 182 14.56 -10.91 6.13
C GLU A 182 14.19 -9.55 6.73
N GLU A 183 14.05 -8.51 5.90
CA GLU A 183 13.65 -7.17 6.38
C GLU A 183 12.29 -7.16 7.09
N ALA A 184 11.32 -7.91 6.57
CA ALA A 184 9.96 -7.91 7.10
C ALA A 184 9.83 -8.77 8.36
N PHE A 185 10.45 -9.95 8.42
CA PHE A 185 10.23 -10.95 9.47
C PHE A 185 11.36 -11.04 10.51
N ASP A 186 12.50 -10.38 10.29
CA ASP A 186 13.55 -10.31 11.29
C ASP A 186 13.12 -9.41 12.47
N PRO A 187 13.05 -9.95 13.70
CA PRO A 187 12.73 -9.17 14.89
C PRO A 187 13.75 -8.07 15.23
N ASP A 188 15.01 -8.19 14.78
CA ASP A 188 16.07 -7.20 15.03
C ASP A 188 16.01 -6.02 14.05
N VAL A 189 15.49 -6.25 12.84
CA VAL A 189 15.33 -5.23 11.79
C VAL A 189 13.94 -4.58 11.85
N SER A 190 12.90 -5.36 12.20
CA SER A 190 11.53 -4.87 12.35
C SER A 190 11.31 -4.08 13.66
N GLY A 191 11.99 -2.95 13.80
CA GLY A 191 11.89 -2.00 14.92
C GLY A 191 10.51 -1.33 15.14
N LEU A 192 9.42 -1.92 14.62
CA LEU A 192 8.05 -1.42 14.66
C LEU A 192 7.19 -2.02 15.79
N PHE A 193 7.70 -3.00 16.54
CA PHE A 193 7.04 -3.52 17.75
C PHE A 193 7.25 -2.60 18.95
N ARG A 194 6.55 -1.46 19.00
CA ARG A 194 6.35 -0.73 20.26
C ARG A 194 5.01 -1.13 20.87
N GLU A 195 5.05 -1.79 22.03
CA GLU A 195 3.88 -2.33 22.73
C GLU A 195 2.81 -1.26 23.09
N GLU A 196 3.16 0.03 23.11
CA GLU A 196 2.42 1.09 23.81
C GLU A 196 1.62 2.09 22.94
N ALA A 197 1.54 1.96 21.61
CA ALA A 197 0.86 2.99 20.79
C ALA A 197 -0.69 2.89 20.80
N VAL A 198 -1.37 4.02 20.92
CA VAL A 198 -2.85 4.15 21.06
C VAL A 198 -3.64 3.75 19.78
N GLU A 199 -2.99 3.60 18.63
CA GLU A 199 -3.55 3.03 17.38
C GLU A 199 -3.03 1.60 17.10
N ALA A 200 -2.56 0.89 18.13
CA ALA A 200 -1.89 -0.40 17.97
C ALA A 200 -2.76 -1.50 17.37
N ARG A 201 -4.06 -1.56 17.68
CA ARG A 201 -4.89 -2.72 17.26
C ARG A 201 -5.05 -2.81 15.74
N THR A 202 -5.57 -1.77 15.10
CA THR A 202 -5.82 -1.77 13.65
C THR A 202 -4.51 -1.92 12.88
N ARG A 203 -3.47 -1.17 13.26
CA ARG A 203 -2.15 -1.27 12.60
C ARG A 203 -1.52 -2.66 12.72
N ARG A 204 -1.69 -3.35 13.86
CA ARG A 204 -1.19 -4.73 14.05
C ARG A 204 -1.94 -5.73 13.17
N LEU A 205 -3.24 -5.55 12.99
CA LEU A 205 -4.04 -6.36 12.08
C LEU A 205 -3.68 -6.05 10.61
N GLU A 206 -3.45 -4.79 10.26
CA GLU A 206 -2.99 -4.39 8.92
C GLU A 206 -1.60 -4.94 8.58
N ASP A 207 -0.68 -4.96 9.57
CA ASP A 207 0.64 -5.57 9.41
C ASP A 207 0.55 -7.09 9.22
N ALA A 208 -0.28 -7.78 10.01
CA ALA A 208 -0.54 -9.20 9.80
C ALA A 208 -1.14 -9.48 8.41
N ALA A 209 -2.14 -8.70 7.99
CA ALA A 209 -2.71 -8.76 6.65
C ALA A 209 -1.65 -8.56 5.55
N PHE A 210 -0.76 -7.57 5.72
CA PHE A 210 0.34 -7.31 4.80
C PHE A 210 1.30 -8.51 4.69
N ARG A 211 1.75 -9.04 5.83
CA ARG A 211 2.63 -10.21 5.90
C ARG A 211 2.01 -11.43 5.23
N GLY A 212 0.69 -11.59 5.31
CA GLY A 212 -0.02 -12.64 4.57
C GLY A 212 0.28 -12.62 3.06
N TYR A 213 0.46 -11.45 2.44
CA TYR A 213 0.84 -11.40 1.03
C TYR A 213 2.28 -11.88 0.79
N LEU A 214 3.20 -11.60 1.70
CA LEU A 214 4.59 -12.08 1.63
C LEU A 214 4.66 -13.60 1.84
N VAL A 215 3.95 -14.12 2.85
CA VAL A 215 3.85 -15.56 3.11
C VAL A 215 3.34 -16.30 1.88
N GLN A 216 2.28 -15.79 1.25
CA GLN A 216 1.75 -16.36 0.01
C GLN A 216 2.76 -16.32 -1.15
N ALA A 217 3.52 -15.23 -1.28
CA ALA A 217 4.54 -15.11 -2.31
C ALA A 217 5.65 -16.16 -2.12
N VAL A 218 6.10 -16.38 -0.88
CA VAL A 218 7.09 -17.41 -0.53
C VAL A 218 6.56 -18.80 -0.84
N VAL A 219 5.37 -19.14 -0.36
CA VAL A 219 4.75 -20.46 -0.62
C VAL A 219 4.65 -20.75 -2.11
N ARG A 220 4.15 -19.79 -2.90
CA ARG A 220 4.05 -19.94 -4.36
C ARG A 220 5.41 -20.05 -5.04
N SER A 221 6.42 -19.31 -4.55
CA SER A 221 7.78 -19.41 -5.05
C SER A 221 8.34 -20.82 -4.83
N VAL A 222 8.14 -21.41 -3.65
CA VAL A 222 8.54 -22.80 -3.34
C VAL A 222 7.87 -23.77 -4.30
N GLN A 223 6.54 -23.73 -4.40
CA GLN A 223 5.77 -24.62 -5.29
C GLN A 223 6.25 -24.53 -6.76
N LYS A 224 6.56 -23.33 -7.24
CA LYS A 224 7.09 -23.11 -8.59
C LYS A 224 8.50 -23.69 -8.76
N GLN A 225 9.35 -23.58 -7.74
CA GLN A 225 10.72 -24.09 -7.80
C GLN A 225 10.77 -25.62 -7.71
N VAL A 226 9.90 -26.25 -6.90
CA VAL A 226 9.78 -27.71 -6.80
C VAL A 226 9.47 -28.36 -8.16
N ALA A 227 8.76 -27.66 -9.05
CA ALA A 227 8.49 -28.14 -10.40
C ALA A 227 9.73 -28.19 -11.32
N THR A 228 10.83 -27.51 -10.97
CA THR A 228 12.00 -27.35 -11.87
C THR A 228 13.36 -27.65 -11.21
N ARG A 229 13.41 -27.82 -9.89
CA ARG A 229 14.64 -28.00 -9.09
C ARG A 229 14.49 -29.15 -8.12
N THR A 230 15.61 -29.68 -7.65
CA THR A 230 15.62 -30.72 -6.61
C THR A 230 15.25 -30.13 -5.24
N PRO A 231 14.68 -30.93 -4.31
CA PRO A 231 14.35 -30.44 -2.97
C PRO A 231 15.54 -29.82 -2.22
N ALA A 232 16.75 -30.35 -2.40
CA ALA A 232 17.96 -29.80 -1.82
C ALA A 232 18.27 -28.37 -2.34
N GLU A 233 18.15 -28.15 -3.65
CA GLU A 233 18.36 -26.83 -4.26
C GLU A 233 17.29 -25.83 -3.85
N VAL A 234 16.02 -26.26 -3.77
CA VAL A 234 14.92 -25.43 -3.25
C VAL A 234 15.16 -25.07 -1.78
N GLY A 235 15.65 -26.04 -1.01
CA GLY A 235 15.94 -25.93 0.42
C GLY A 235 16.94 -24.82 0.74
N VAL A 236 18.02 -24.70 -0.04
CA VAL A 236 19.09 -23.70 0.18
C VAL A 236 18.53 -22.27 0.29
N VAL A 237 17.58 -21.90 -0.57
CA VAL A 237 17.04 -20.54 -0.59
C VAL A 237 15.74 -20.43 0.21
N SER A 238 14.90 -21.46 0.18
CA SER A 238 13.54 -21.36 0.69
C SER A 238 13.38 -21.71 2.17
N LEU A 239 14.21 -22.61 2.70
CA LEU A 239 14.13 -22.98 4.12
C LEU A 239 14.36 -21.78 5.04
N PRO A 240 15.39 -20.92 4.84
CA PRO A 240 15.60 -19.76 5.71
C PRO A 240 14.40 -18.81 5.76
N MET A 241 13.75 -18.57 4.61
CA MET A 241 12.54 -17.74 4.55
C MET A 241 11.37 -18.36 5.33
N LEU A 242 11.13 -19.65 5.15
CA LEU A 242 10.05 -20.36 5.84
C LEU A 242 10.29 -20.45 7.34
N GLN A 243 11.53 -20.62 7.78
CA GLN A 243 11.93 -20.58 9.19
C GLN A 243 11.60 -19.23 9.83
N LEU A 244 11.98 -18.12 9.18
CA LEU A 244 11.65 -16.78 9.66
C LEU A 244 10.14 -16.57 9.79
N ILE A 245 9.37 -16.99 8.79
CA ILE A 245 7.90 -16.90 8.81
C ILE A 245 7.31 -17.68 9.98
N VAL A 246 7.68 -18.95 10.16
CA VAL A 246 7.13 -19.80 11.23
C VAL A 246 7.56 -19.31 12.62
N ARG A 247 8.79 -18.79 12.77
CA ARG A 247 9.25 -18.16 14.02
C ARG A 247 8.46 -16.90 14.36
N ASP A 248 8.21 -16.03 13.38
CA ASP A 248 7.39 -14.82 13.53
C ASP A 248 5.93 -15.17 13.89
N ALA A 249 5.36 -16.18 13.21
CA ALA A 249 4.02 -16.69 13.47
C ALA A 249 3.83 -17.10 14.95
N GLY A 250 4.90 -17.58 15.60
CA GLY A 250 4.92 -17.90 17.01
C GLY A 250 4.43 -16.76 17.91
N SER A 251 4.84 -15.52 17.62
CA SER A 251 4.38 -14.35 18.37
C SER A 251 3.10 -13.75 17.78
N ARG A 252 3.06 -13.63 16.46
CA ARG A 252 2.07 -12.83 15.75
C ARG A 252 0.69 -13.46 15.71
N VAL A 253 0.59 -14.76 15.45
CA VAL A 253 -0.71 -15.43 15.36
C VAL A 253 -1.44 -15.34 16.70
N TYR A 254 -0.74 -15.61 17.80
CA TYR A 254 -1.31 -15.44 19.14
C TYR A 254 -1.78 -14.00 19.40
N GLU A 255 -1.00 -13.01 18.97
CA GLU A 255 -1.41 -11.62 19.11
C GLU A 255 -2.67 -11.29 18.28
N VAL A 256 -2.74 -11.72 17.02
CA VAL A 256 -3.91 -11.57 16.15
C VAL A 256 -5.15 -12.17 16.81
N LEU A 257 -5.05 -13.41 17.31
CA LEU A 257 -6.13 -14.08 18.03
C LEU A 257 -6.56 -13.26 19.25
N ARG A 258 -5.62 -12.83 20.09
CA ARG A 258 -5.92 -11.99 21.26
C ARG A 258 -6.59 -10.65 20.89
N LEU A 259 -6.26 -10.06 19.75
CA LEU A 259 -6.92 -8.84 19.25
C LEU A 259 -8.33 -9.12 18.73
N GLY A 260 -8.61 -10.32 18.25
CA GLY A 260 -9.95 -10.80 17.87
C GLY A 260 -10.90 -10.97 19.06
N GLU A 261 -10.38 -11.31 20.24
CA GLU A 261 -11.15 -11.46 21.50
C GLU A 261 -11.73 -10.15 22.03
N ARG A 262 -11.08 -9.01 21.76
CA ARG A 262 -11.29 -7.73 22.47
C ARG A 262 -12.57 -6.97 22.12
N GLY A 263 -13.55 -7.61 21.47
CA GLY A 263 -14.94 -7.11 21.39
C GLY A 263 -15.14 -5.71 20.80
N GLY A 264 -14.27 -5.25 19.91
CA GLY A 264 -14.47 -4.00 19.16
C GLY A 264 -14.63 -4.28 17.67
N GLU A 265 -15.41 -3.45 16.99
CA GLU A 265 -15.63 -3.51 15.54
C GLU A 265 -14.29 -3.53 14.80
N ILE A 266 -14.07 -4.59 14.04
CA ILE A 266 -13.00 -4.70 13.06
C ILE A 266 -13.67 -4.44 11.72
N ASP A 267 -13.05 -3.61 10.88
CA ASP A 267 -13.51 -3.42 9.50
C ASP A 267 -13.58 -4.78 8.78
N ASP A 268 -14.71 -5.09 8.14
CA ASP A 268 -14.95 -6.40 7.51
C ASP A 268 -13.88 -6.73 6.44
N GLY A 269 -13.40 -5.71 5.70
CA GLY A 269 -12.35 -5.87 4.71
C GLY A 269 -11.00 -6.21 5.33
N LEU A 270 -10.66 -5.56 6.45
CA LEU A 270 -9.47 -5.90 7.22
C LEU A 270 -9.59 -7.30 7.86
N ALA A 271 -10.76 -7.66 8.39
CA ALA A 271 -11.00 -8.98 8.97
C ALA A 271 -10.78 -10.10 7.94
N GLU A 272 -11.32 -9.94 6.72
CA GLU A 272 -11.11 -10.87 5.60
C GLU A 272 -9.62 -11.03 5.26
N GLN A 273 -8.85 -9.94 5.26
CA GLN A 273 -7.42 -10.00 4.98
C GLN A 273 -6.62 -10.71 6.07
N VAL A 274 -7.01 -10.53 7.34
CA VAL A 274 -6.39 -11.21 8.49
C VAL A 274 -6.74 -12.70 8.52
N ASP A 275 -7.97 -13.08 8.16
CA ASP A 275 -8.33 -14.49 7.93
C ASP A 275 -7.48 -15.11 6.82
N GLY A 276 -7.26 -14.34 5.75
CA GLY A 276 -6.33 -14.69 4.68
C GLY A 276 -4.90 -14.91 5.19
N TYR A 277 -4.39 -14.02 6.06
CA TYR A 277 -3.09 -14.18 6.71
C TYR A 277 -2.99 -15.51 7.47
N LEU A 278 -3.94 -15.81 8.36
CA LEU A 278 -3.92 -17.04 9.17
C LEU A 278 -3.95 -18.31 8.32
N THR A 279 -4.75 -18.30 7.24
CA THR A 279 -4.83 -19.41 6.30
C THR A 279 -3.48 -19.65 5.61
N LYS A 280 -2.82 -18.58 5.18
CA LYS A 280 -1.54 -18.64 4.47
C LYS A 280 -0.37 -19.00 5.39
N GLU A 281 -0.41 -18.58 6.65
CA GLU A 281 0.53 -19.05 7.68
C GLU A 281 0.42 -20.57 7.87
N GLY A 282 -0.80 -21.09 7.98
CA GLY A 282 -1.03 -22.54 8.01
C GLY A 282 -0.51 -23.25 6.76
N GLU A 283 -0.64 -22.64 5.58
CA GLU A 283 -0.04 -23.16 4.34
C GLU A 283 1.50 -23.16 4.40
N ALA A 284 2.12 -22.08 4.87
CA ALA A 284 3.57 -21.99 5.00
C ALA A 284 4.15 -22.99 5.98
N MET A 285 3.49 -23.23 7.13
CA MET A 285 3.89 -24.28 8.08
C MET A 285 3.89 -25.67 7.41
N ARG A 286 2.86 -25.98 6.62
CA ARG A 286 2.76 -27.26 5.91
C ARG A 286 3.84 -27.41 4.84
N VAL A 287 4.05 -26.37 4.02
CA VAL A 287 5.10 -26.36 2.99
C VAL A 287 6.49 -26.46 3.63
N TYR A 288 6.72 -25.79 4.76
CA TYR A 288 7.96 -25.95 5.51
C TYR A 288 8.12 -27.40 6.00
N GLY A 289 7.08 -28.01 6.58
CA GLY A 289 7.11 -29.41 6.99
C GLY A 289 7.48 -30.35 5.83
N ARG A 290 6.88 -30.19 4.65
CA ARG A 290 7.21 -30.99 3.45
C ARG A 290 8.66 -30.81 3.03
N LEU A 291 9.11 -29.56 2.91
CA LEU A 291 10.47 -29.25 2.47
C LEU A 291 11.50 -29.76 3.48
N ALA A 292 11.25 -29.57 4.78
CA ALA A 292 12.10 -30.06 5.86
C ALA A 292 12.22 -31.60 5.86
N ARG A 293 11.12 -32.32 5.63
CA ARG A 293 11.17 -33.79 5.44
C ARG A 293 12.03 -34.16 4.24
N ALA A 294 11.84 -33.49 3.10
CA ALA A 294 12.57 -33.76 1.87
C ALA A 294 14.08 -33.43 1.96
N THR A 295 14.46 -32.49 2.82
CA THR A 295 15.87 -32.06 2.99
C THR A 295 16.54 -32.64 4.25
N GLY A 296 15.82 -33.38 5.08
CA GLY A 296 16.35 -33.94 6.35
C GLY A 296 16.39 -32.96 7.53
N GLU A 297 15.71 -31.81 7.43
CA GLU A 297 15.66 -30.73 8.43
C GLU A 297 14.42 -30.82 9.35
N THR A 298 13.80 -32.00 9.45
CA THR A 298 12.55 -32.24 10.20
C THR A 298 12.65 -31.82 11.67
N THR A 299 13.81 -31.99 12.31
CA THR A 299 14.00 -31.59 13.72
C THR A 299 13.88 -30.08 13.87
N ALA A 300 14.59 -29.31 13.03
CA ALA A 300 14.54 -27.85 13.05
C ALA A 300 13.10 -27.32 12.82
N TYR A 301 12.34 -27.98 11.94
CA TYR A 301 10.93 -27.65 11.71
C TYR A 301 10.09 -27.73 12.99
N PHE A 302 10.20 -28.81 13.77
CA PHE A 302 9.44 -28.96 15.01
C PHE A 302 9.92 -28.01 16.12
N GLU A 303 11.22 -27.73 16.18
CA GLU A 303 11.79 -26.72 17.10
C GLU A 303 11.21 -25.32 16.80
N ASP A 304 11.13 -24.93 15.53
CA ASP A 304 10.58 -23.65 15.09
C ASP A 304 9.05 -23.57 15.28
N LEU A 305 8.34 -24.69 15.18
CA LEU A 305 6.89 -24.78 15.39
C LEU A 305 6.50 -24.73 16.88
N ALA A 306 7.38 -25.16 17.80
CA ALA A 306 7.08 -25.27 19.23
C ALA A 306 6.59 -23.95 19.89
N PRO A 307 7.23 -22.77 19.64
CA PRO A 307 6.77 -21.50 20.20
C PRO A 307 5.36 -21.12 19.76
N TYR A 308 5.00 -21.41 18.51
CA TYR A 308 3.66 -21.21 17.97
C TYR A 308 2.64 -22.03 18.76
N LEU A 309 2.81 -23.35 18.81
CA LEU A 309 1.89 -24.26 19.50
C LEU A 309 1.72 -23.87 20.98
N ARG A 310 2.83 -23.56 21.66
CA ARG A 310 2.83 -23.14 23.07
C ARG A 310 1.99 -21.89 23.34
N ARG A 311 1.95 -20.95 22.39
CA ARG A 311 1.24 -19.68 22.55
C ARG A 311 -0.21 -19.80 22.10
N VAL A 312 -0.48 -20.42 20.95
CA VAL A 312 -1.87 -20.57 20.46
C VAL A 312 -2.70 -21.48 21.35
N ALA A 313 -2.10 -22.47 22.03
CA ALA A 313 -2.78 -23.28 23.05
C ALA A 313 -3.43 -22.44 24.17
N LYS A 314 -2.94 -21.22 24.41
CA LYS A 314 -3.44 -20.29 25.44
C LYS A 314 -4.49 -19.32 24.92
N ALA A 315 -4.73 -19.27 23.61
CA ALA A 315 -5.69 -18.37 23.00
C ALA A 315 -7.14 -18.80 23.30
N LYS A 316 -8.02 -17.82 23.54
CA LYS A 316 -9.45 -18.09 23.71
C LYS A 316 -10.15 -17.90 22.36
N LEU A 317 -10.57 -19.01 21.78
CA LEU A 317 -11.20 -18.98 20.46
C LEU A 317 -12.71 -18.74 20.50
N ALA A 318 -13.39 -19.09 21.59
CA ALA A 318 -14.85 -18.95 21.66
C ALA A 318 -15.29 -17.49 21.46
N GLY A 319 -16.03 -17.22 20.39
CA GLY A 319 -16.51 -15.88 20.04
C GLY A 319 -15.43 -14.96 19.45
N ASN A 320 -14.30 -15.52 19.03
CA ASN A 320 -13.22 -14.79 18.39
C ASN A 320 -13.52 -14.56 16.90
N HIS A 321 -13.25 -13.36 16.40
CA HIS A 321 -13.44 -13.01 14.98
C HIS A 321 -12.69 -13.96 14.03
N PHE A 322 -11.52 -14.44 14.44
CA PHE A 322 -10.61 -15.22 13.59
C PHE A 322 -10.61 -16.72 13.92
N GLU A 323 -11.57 -17.18 14.73
CA GLU A 323 -11.68 -18.58 15.18
C GLU A 323 -11.68 -19.57 14.02
N LYS A 324 -12.48 -19.30 12.98
CA LYS A 324 -12.66 -20.22 11.85
C LYS A 324 -11.40 -20.38 11.03
N ALA A 325 -10.75 -19.26 10.67
CA ALA A 325 -9.52 -19.29 9.87
C ALA A 325 -8.39 -19.99 10.62
N HIS A 326 -8.23 -19.72 11.92
CA HIS A 326 -7.22 -20.38 12.74
C HIS A 326 -7.50 -21.88 12.91
N ARG A 327 -8.75 -22.28 13.19
CA ARG A 327 -9.12 -23.70 13.30
C ARG A 327 -8.83 -24.43 12.00
N PHE A 328 -9.23 -23.86 10.86
CA PHE A 328 -8.96 -24.43 9.55
C PHE A 328 -7.45 -24.60 9.29
N ALA A 329 -6.65 -23.58 9.59
CA ALA A 329 -5.19 -23.64 9.43
C ALA A 329 -4.55 -24.72 10.31
N LEU A 330 -4.96 -24.82 11.59
CA LEU A 330 -4.44 -25.82 12.52
C LEU A 330 -4.89 -27.23 12.14
N GLU A 331 -6.15 -27.42 11.73
CA GLU A 331 -6.67 -28.71 11.26
C GLU A 331 -5.91 -29.19 10.01
N ALA A 332 -5.72 -28.32 9.02
CA ALA A 332 -4.95 -28.64 7.83
C ALA A 332 -3.51 -29.05 8.16
N LEU A 333 -2.89 -28.42 9.17
CA LEU A 333 -1.57 -28.80 9.66
C LEU A 333 -1.58 -30.20 10.29
N LEU A 334 -2.61 -30.55 11.06
CA LEU A 334 -2.73 -31.90 11.63
C LEU A 334 -2.92 -32.96 10.54
N PHE A 335 -3.72 -32.67 9.51
CA PHE A 335 -3.87 -33.56 8.36
C PHE A 335 -2.56 -33.75 7.60
N GLU A 336 -1.80 -32.68 7.42
CA GLU A 336 -0.47 -32.71 6.80
C GLU A 336 0.50 -33.62 7.57
N LEU A 337 0.49 -33.54 8.90
CA LEU A 337 1.34 -34.38 9.75
C LEU A 337 0.86 -35.84 9.81
N ALA A 338 -0.43 -36.10 9.62
CA ALA A 338 -0.99 -37.44 9.63
C ALA A 338 -0.76 -38.20 8.32
N ALA A 339 -0.92 -37.50 7.19
CA ALA A 339 -0.79 -38.06 5.85
C ALA A 339 0.64 -38.06 5.32
N GLU A 340 1.50 -37.16 5.83
CA GLU A 340 2.90 -36.99 5.42
C GLU A 340 3.10 -36.93 3.89
N PRO A 341 2.36 -36.06 3.17
CA PRO A 341 2.47 -36.00 1.71
C PRO A 341 3.87 -35.54 1.26
N ASP A 342 4.22 -35.90 0.04
CA ASP A 342 5.47 -35.51 -0.59
C ASP A 342 5.45 -34.02 -0.99
N LEU A 343 6.63 -33.48 -1.31
CA LEU A 343 6.77 -32.06 -1.61
C LEU A 343 6.06 -31.65 -2.92
N ASP A 344 5.95 -32.56 -3.88
CA ASP A 344 5.28 -32.39 -5.17
C ASP A 344 3.79 -32.76 -5.15
N ASP A 345 3.28 -33.29 -4.04
CA ASP A 345 1.86 -33.56 -3.88
C ASP A 345 1.03 -32.26 -3.91
N PRO A 346 -0.28 -32.35 -4.25
CA PRO A 346 -1.19 -31.22 -4.20
C PRO A 346 -1.15 -30.47 -2.85
N PRO A 347 -1.41 -29.15 -2.86
CA PRO A 347 -1.35 -28.33 -1.65
C PRO A 347 -2.44 -28.66 -0.62
N HIS A 348 -3.47 -29.41 -1.00
CA HIS A 348 -4.49 -29.94 -0.09
C HIS A 348 -4.24 -31.43 0.12
N VAL A 349 -4.30 -31.87 1.38
CA VAL A 349 -4.16 -33.27 1.74
C VAL A 349 -5.44 -34.02 1.33
N ASP A 350 -5.28 -35.04 0.50
CA ASP A 350 -6.36 -35.96 0.17
C ASP A 350 -6.42 -37.08 1.22
N LEU A 351 -7.34 -36.93 2.17
CA LEU A 351 -7.52 -37.89 3.27
C LEU A 351 -8.06 -39.23 2.78
N ASP A 352 -8.88 -39.23 1.73
CA ASP A 352 -9.44 -40.45 1.16
C ASP A 352 -8.33 -41.27 0.49
N ALA A 353 -7.44 -40.60 -0.26
CA ALA A 353 -6.25 -41.24 -0.83
C ALA A 353 -5.28 -41.75 0.25
N ALA A 354 -5.17 -41.05 1.39
CA ALA A 354 -4.37 -41.47 2.54
C ALA A 354 -5.05 -42.57 3.38
N GLY A 355 -6.31 -42.93 3.09
CA GLY A 355 -7.07 -43.93 3.84
C GLY A 355 -7.38 -43.54 5.29
N LEU A 356 -7.54 -42.24 5.56
CA LEU A 356 -7.78 -41.68 6.89
C LEU A 356 -9.12 -40.95 6.94
N SER A 357 -9.90 -41.18 7.99
CA SER A 357 -11.00 -40.26 8.30
C SER A 357 -10.48 -38.93 8.88
N PRO A 358 -11.24 -37.83 8.80
CA PRO A 358 -10.86 -36.56 9.44
C PRO A 358 -10.59 -36.68 10.94
N GLU A 359 -11.33 -37.50 11.67
CA GLU A 359 -11.12 -37.73 13.10
C GLU A 359 -9.81 -38.46 13.38
N GLU A 360 -9.52 -39.52 12.64
CA GLU A 360 -8.26 -40.26 12.74
C GLU A 360 -7.06 -39.39 12.35
N ALA A 361 -7.19 -38.59 11.29
CA ALA A 361 -6.14 -37.68 10.85
C ALA A 361 -5.85 -36.59 11.91
N ARG A 362 -6.87 -36.01 12.54
CA ARG A 362 -6.67 -35.07 13.67
C ARG A 362 -5.95 -35.73 14.83
N ALA A 363 -6.40 -36.91 15.26
CA ALA A 363 -5.81 -37.64 16.37
C ALA A 363 -4.34 -38.02 16.10
N LYS A 364 -4.06 -38.56 14.91
CA LYS A 364 -2.71 -38.94 14.49
C LYS A 364 -1.79 -37.72 14.37
N GLY A 365 -2.26 -36.63 13.76
CA GLY A 365 -1.47 -35.40 13.65
C GLY A 365 -1.13 -34.80 15.02
N LEU A 366 -2.08 -34.81 15.96
CA LEU A 366 -1.83 -34.36 17.35
C LEU A 366 -0.83 -35.27 18.06
N GLN A 367 -0.91 -36.58 17.84
CA GLN A 367 0.07 -37.52 18.38
C GLN A 367 1.47 -37.23 17.84
N VAL A 368 1.63 -37.00 16.53
CA VAL A 368 2.92 -36.63 15.92
C VAL A 368 3.47 -35.36 16.57
N LEU A 369 2.64 -34.32 16.76
CA LEU A 369 3.08 -33.10 17.45
C LEU A 369 3.53 -33.38 18.89
N ARG A 370 2.77 -34.18 19.65
CA ARG A 370 3.10 -34.53 21.04
C ARG A 370 4.41 -35.29 21.17
N GLU A 371 4.73 -36.15 20.20
CA GLU A 371 5.95 -36.96 20.20
C GLU A 371 7.18 -36.17 19.73
N ARG A 372 7.00 -35.22 18.81
CA ARG A 372 8.10 -34.52 18.12
C ARG A 372 8.41 -33.14 18.68
N VAL A 373 7.48 -32.52 19.39
CA VAL A 373 7.66 -31.21 20.01
C VAL A 373 7.90 -31.40 21.51
N GLU A 374 8.95 -30.78 22.04
CA GLU A 374 9.24 -30.83 23.49
C GLU A 374 8.01 -30.39 24.30
N ALA A 375 7.58 -31.26 25.21
CA ALA A 375 6.29 -31.16 25.89
C ALA A 375 6.17 -30.00 26.90
N GLU A 376 7.26 -29.28 27.20
CA GLU A 376 7.25 -28.25 28.24
C GLU A 376 6.41 -27.01 27.83
N GLY A 377 5.31 -26.84 28.55
CA GLY A 377 4.47 -25.63 28.54
C GLY A 377 3.37 -25.60 27.48
N ILE A 378 3.15 -26.69 26.73
CA ILE A 378 2.06 -26.81 25.75
C ILE A 378 0.86 -27.51 26.39
N ASP A 379 -0.30 -26.85 26.38
CA ASP A 379 -1.57 -27.46 26.80
C ASP A 379 -2.17 -28.23 25.61
N TRP A 380 -1.84 -29.51 25.51
CA TRP A 380 -2.27 -30.39 24.42
C TRP A 380 -3.77 -30.67 24.40
N ASP A 381 -4.44 -30.55 25.55
CA ASP A 381 -5.89 -30.77 25.65
C ASP A 381 -6.64 -29.49 25.24
N ALA A 382 -6.08 -28.32 25.51
CA ALA A 382 -6.57 -27.07 24.93
C ALA A 382 -6.43 -27.08 23.40
N LEU A 383 -5.28 -27.47 22.86
CA LEU A 383 -5.08 -27.57 21.40
C LEU A 383 -6.06 -28.55 20.74
N ALA A 384 -6.30 -29.71 21.35
CA ALA A 384 -7.27 -30.69 20.83
C ALA A 384 -8.69 -30.08 20.74
N ARG A 385 -9.16 -29.45 21.82
CA ARG A 385 -10.48 -28.79 21.86
C ARG A 385 -10.62 -27.67 20.83
N GLN A 386 -9.55 -26.89 20.61
CA GLN A 386 -9.56 -25.81 19.61
C GLN A 386 -9.88 -26.32 18.20
N VAL A 387 -9.43 -27.53 17.86
CA VAL A 387 -9.68 -28.14 16.54
C VAL A 387 -11.02 -28.86 16.49
N GLU A 388 -11.43 -29.52 17.59
CA GLU A 388 -12.74 -30.19 17.69
C GLU A 388 -13.91 -29.21 17.70
N GLY A 389 -13.67 -27.95 18.08
CA GLY A 389 -14.70 -26.92 18.16
C GLY A 389 -15.62 -27.05 19.37
N THR A 390 -15.07 -27.61 20.47
CA THR A 390 -15.76 -27.90 21.74
C THR A 390 -15.41 -26.93 22.86
#